data_AF-A0A2T2RBZ7-F1
#
_entry.id   AF-A0A2T2RBZ7-F1
#
_cell.length_a   1.000
_cell.length_b   1.000
_cell.length_c   1.000
_cell.angle_alpha   90.00
_cell.angle_beta   90.00
_cell.angle_gamma   90.00
#
_symmetry.space_group_name_H-M   'P 1'
#
loop_
_entity.id
_entity.type
_entity.pdbx_description
1 polymer ?
#
loop_
_entity_poly.entity_id
_entity_poly.type
_entity_poly.pdbx_seq_one_letter_code
_entity_poly.pdbx_strand_id
1 'polypeptide(L)'
;MSDACDPGPASGAGAQVPAVGTADDAVLPPPDATDATALARAPLAADEAACAAEMIGRPLRGRSAAAVRCAWGLPAVLRVDPALDDGTPFPTVFWLACP
;
A
#
# COMPACT_ATOMS: atom_id res chain seq x y z
N MET A 1 11.24 -13.08 5.02
CA MET A 1 11.08 -11.71 4.50
C MET A 1 12.33 -11.43 3.69
N SER A 2 12.17 -11.24 2.38
CA SER A 2 13.29 -10.86 1.48
C SER A 2 13.74 -9.43 1.79
N ASP A 3 14.94 -9.06 1.31
CA ASP A 3 15.47 -7.68 1.31
C ASP A 3 14.46 -6.64 0.79
N ALA A 4 13.58 -7.05 -0.15
CA ALA A 4 12.54 -6.18 -0.70
C ALA A 4 11.51 -5.70 0.33
N CYS A 5 11.21 -6.51 1.35
CA CYS A 5 10.31 -6.15 2.44
C CYS A 5 11.05 -5.55 3.65
N ASP A 6 12.34 -5.28 3.53
CA ASP A 6 13.03 -4.41 4.48
C ASP A 6 12.59 -2.97 4.17
N PRO A 7 11.91 -2.29 5.11
CA PRO A 7 11.56 -0.89 4.92
C PRO A 7 12.87 -0.10 4.99
N GLY A 8 13.55 0.05 3.84
CA GLY A 8 14.65 1.00 3.69
C GLY A 8 14.24 2.39 4.22
N PRO A 9 15.18 3.31 4.47
CA PRO A 9 14.89 4.56 5.14
C PRO A 9 13.75 5.29 4.41
N ALA A 10 12.60 5.41 5.08
CA ALA A 10 11.36 5.91 4.50
C ALA A 10 11.60 7.23 3.76
N SER A 11 11.65 7.20 2.42
CA SER A 11 11.71 8.40 1.60
C SER A 11 10.29 8.97 1.48
N GLY A 12 9.82 9.54 2.58
CA GLY A 12 8.56 10.26 2.68
C GLY A 12 8.45 10.85 4.07
N ALA A 13 8.35 12.18 4.18
CA ALA A 13 8.27 12.92 5.43
C ALA A 13 7.35 12.21 6.44
N GLY A 14 7.95 11.70 7.50
CA GLY A 14 7.29 10.89 8.51
C GLY A 14 6.20 11.68 9.22
N ALA A 15 4.94 11.41 8.89
CA ALA A 15 3.86 11.58 9.84
C ALA A 15 3.98 10.40 10.81
N GLN A 16 4.52 10.66 12.00
CA GLN A 16 4.59 9.70 13.09
C GLN A 16 3.18 9.14 13.34
N VAL A 17 3.00 7.83 13.22
CA VAL A 17 1.71 7.18 13.52
C VAL A 17 1.41 7.41 15.01
N PRO A 18 0.32 8.10 15.38
CA PRO A 18 -0.03 8.27 16.79
C PRO A 18 -0.38 6.90 17.38
N ALA A 19 0.24 6.57 18.51
CA ALA A 19 -0.06 5.36 19.26
C ALA A 19 -1.42 5.51 19.94
N VAL A 20 -2.50 5.05 19.31
CA VAL A 20 -3.71 4.64 20.03
C VAL A 20 -4.49 3.58 19.26
N GLY A 21 -4.70 2.44 19.92
CA GLY A 21 -5.46 1.29 19.43
C GLY A 21 -4.70 0.00 19.74
N THR A 22 -5.28 -0.88 20.55
CA THR A 22 -4.69 -2.15 21.01
C THR A 22 -3.96 -2.90 19.90
N ALA A 23 -2.79 -3.47 20.22
CA ALA A 23 -1.80 -4.09 19.33
C ALA A 23 -2.29 -5.30 18.46
N ASP A 24 -3.59 -5.45 18.24
CA ASP A 24 -4.23 -6.53 17.48
C ASP A 24 -4.53 -6.16 16.02
N ASP A 25 -4.78 -4.88 15.70
CA ASP A 25 -5.04 -4.47 14.31
C ASP A 25 -3.80 -3.86 13.67
N ALA A 26 -3.23 -4.57 12.70
CA ALA A 26 -2.09 -4.09 11.94
C ALA A 26 -2.45 -2.93 11.00
N VAL A 27 -3.74 -2.74 10.66
CA VAL A 27 -4.19 -1.75 9.68
C VAL A 27 -4.81 -0.54 10.38
N LEU A 28 -4.05 0.56 10.44
CA LEU A 28 -4.55 1.83 10.97
C LEU A 28 -4.82 2.78 9.81
N PRO A 29 -6.09 3.14 9.52
CA PRO A 29 -6.39 4.10 8.47
C PRO A 29 -5.79 5.46 8.84
N PRO A 30 -5.15 6.17 7.88
CA PRO A 30 -4.64 7.50 8.15
C PRO A 30 -5.82 8.47 8.40
N PRO A 31 -5.61 9.55 9.17
CA PRO A 31 -6.67 10.49 9.51
C PRO A 31 -7.28 11.20 8.28
N ASP A 32 -6.58 11.16 7.15
CA ASP A 32 -7.00 11.73 5.87
C ASP A 32 -7.53 10.65 4.91
N ALA A 33 -7.97 9.48 5.36
CA ALA A 33 -8.46 8.38 4.52
C ALA A 33 -9.75 8.74 3.77
N THR A 34 -9.60 9.36 2.59
CA THR A 34 -10.68 9.70 1.65
C THR A 34 -10.33 9.15 0.28
N ASP A 35 -11.32 8.97 -0.60
CA ASP A 35 -11.05 8.53 -1.98
C ASP A 35 -10.13 9.50 -2.73
N ALA A 36 -10.27 10.81 -2.50
CA ALA A 36 -9.45 11.83 -3.16
C ALA A 36 -7.98 11.76 -2.72
N THR A 37 -7.73 11.69 -1.41
CA THR A 37 -6.36 11.58 -0.86
C THR A 37 -5.75 10.23 -1.19
N ALA A 38 -6.56 9.17 -1.22
CA ALA A 38 -6.16 7.91 -1.80
C ALA A 38 -5.69 8.19 -3.22
N LEU A 39 -6.54 8.58 -4.17
CA LEU A 39 -6.19 8.73 -5.59
C LEU A 39 -4.96 9.61 -5.86
N ALA A 40 -4.66 10.56 -4.98
CA ALA A 40 -3.46 11.40 -5.06
C ALA A 40 -2.15 10.73 -4.59
N ARG A 41 -2.18 9.60 -3.87
CA ARG A 41 -0.94 8.91 -3.43
C ARG A 41 -0.12 8.47 -4.65
N ALA A 42 1.18 8.72 -4.57
CA ALA A 42 2.13 8.35 -5.61
C ALA A 42 2.18 6.82 -5.80
N PRO A 43 2.48 6.36 -7.02
CA PRO A 43 2.74 4.94 -7.28
C PRO A 43 3.85 4.40 -6.37
N LEU A 44 3.77 3.10 -6.05
CA LEU A 44 4.80 2.40 -5.28
C LEU A 44 6.16 2.52 -5.97
N ALA A 45 7.21 2.66 -5.17
CA ALA A 45 8.57 2.44 -5.63
C ALA A 45 8.78 0.96 -6.04
N ALA A 46 9.81 0.66 -6.82
CA ALA A 46 10.01 -0.66 -7.41
C ALA A 46 10.27 -1.76 -6.36
N ASP A 47 11.03 -1.44 -5.33
CA ASP A 47 11.31 -2.28 -4.15
C ASP A 47 10.02 -2.55 -3.36
N GLU A 48 9.24 -1.50 -3.10
CA GLU A 48 7.98 -1.61 -2.38
C GLU A 48 6.93 -2.42 -3.16
N ALA A 49 6.87 -2.25 -4.49
CA ALA A 49 6.03 -3.06 -5.37
C ALA A 49 6.43 -4.54 -5.37
N ALA A 50 7.74 -4.84 -5.29
CA ALA A 50 8.24 -6.19 -5.15
C ALA A 50 7.83 -6.80 -3.81
N CYS A 51 7.99 -6.07 -2.70
CA CYS A 51 7.50 -6.53 -1.39
C CYS A 51 5.99 -6.80 -1.40
N ALA A 52 5.19 -5.87 -1.93
CA ALA A 52 3.75 -6.04 -2.02
C ALA A 52 3.35 -7.29 -2.84
N ALA A 53 4.07 -7.59 -3.93
CA ALA A 53 3.87 -8.81 -4.72
C ALA A 53 4.21 -10.09 -3.93
N GLU A 54 5.29 -10.07 -3.13
CA GLU A 54 5.63 -11.18 -2.22
C GLU A 54 4.53 -11.39 -1.18
N MET A 55 4.04 -10.32 -0.55
CA MET A 55 3.00 -10.37 0.48
C MET A 55 1.71 -11.03 -0.02
N ILE A 56 1.29 -10.73 -1.25
CA ILE A 56 0.06 -11.31 -1.84
C ILE A 56 0.29 -12.61 -2.63
N GLY A 57 1.54 -13.09 -2.71
CA GLY A 57 1.94 -14.31 -3.42
C GLY A 57 1.72 -14.28 -4.94
N ARG A 58 1.62 -13.09 -5.54
CA ARG A 58 1.42 -12.93 -7.00
C ARG A 58 1.93 -11.57 -7.49
N PRO A 59 2.31 -11.42 -8.77
CA PRO A 59 2.66 -10.13 -9.34
C PRO A 59 1.52 -9.11 -9.22
N LEU A 60 1.87 -7.84 -8.95
CA LEU A 60 0.93 -6.74 -9.04
C LEU A 60 0.46 -6.60 -10.49
N ARG A 61 -0.84 -6.40 -10.66
CA ARG A 61 -1.45 -6.12 -11.96
C ARG A 61 -1.78 -4.64 -12.01
N GLY A 62 -1.24 -3.94 -13.01
CA GLY A 62 -1.44 -2.51 -13.18
C GLY A 62 -0.66 -1.66 -12.17
N ARG A 63 -0.69 -0.35 -12.41
CA ARG A 63 -0.04 0.64 -11.53
C ARG A 63 -0.76 0.70 -10.19
N SER A 64 0.03 0.65 -9.13
CA SER A 64 -0.46 0.55 -7.75
C SER A 64 0.19 1.57 -6.83
N ALA A 65 -0.51 1.98 -5.78
CA ALA A 65 -0.05 2.87 -4.71
C ALA A 65 -0.50 2.34 -3.33
N ALA A 66 0.24 2.65 -2.27
CA ALA A 66 -0.20 2.37 -0.91
C ALA A 66 -1.26 3.40 -0.47
N ALA A 67 -2.51 2.95 -0.30
CA ALA A 67 -3.58 3.78 0.24
C ALA A 67 -3.53 3.83 1.77
N VAL A 68 -3.22 2.70 2.39
CA VAL A 68 -3.05 2.56 3.85
C VAL A 68 -1.78 1.75 4.11
N ARG A 69 -1.03 2.14 5.13
CA ARG A 69 0.14 1.40 5.62
C ARG A 69 -0.18 0.73 6.94
N CYS A 70 0.40 -0.44 7.18
CA CYS A 70 0.27 -1.13 8.47
C CYS A 70 1.22 -0.54 9.53
N ALA A 71 1.13 -1.04 10.76
CA ALA A 71 1.99 -0.65 11.88
C ALA A 71 3.50 -0.83 11.61
N TRP A 72 3.88 -1.75 10.70
CA TRP A 72 5.28 -1.97 10.28
C TRP A 72 5.70 -1.10 9.09
N GLY A 73 4.83 -0.21 8.62
CA GLY A 73 5.09 0.66 7.48
C GLY A 73 4.88 0.02 6.11
N LEU A 74 4.53 -1.26 6.04
CA LEU A 74 4.27 -1.99 4.79
C LEU A 74 2.89 -1.62 4.21
N PRO A 75 2.66 -1.79 2.89
CA PRO A 75 1.35 -1.57 2.28
C PRO A 75 0.28 -2.51 2.85
N ALA A 76 -0.70 -1.96 3.57
CA ALA A 76 -1.85 -2.70 4.06
C ALA A 76 -2.98 -2.76 3.03
N VAL A 77 -3.26 -1.61 2.42
CA VAL A 77 -4.26 -1.47 1.36
C VAL A 77 -3.55 -0.93 0.13
N LEU A 78 -3.58 -1.72 -0.94
CA LEU A 78 -3.15 -1.28 -2.27
C LEU A 78 -4.33 -0.65 -2.99
N ARG A 79 -4.07 0.48 -3.64
CA ARG A 79 -4.95 1.03 -4.65
C ARG A 79 -4.35 0.82 -6.03
N VAL A 80 -5.14 0.30 -6.96
CA VAL A 80 -4.79 0.06 -8.35
C VAL A 80 -5.54 1.04 -9.24
N ASP A 81 -4.96 1.43 -10.37
CA ASP A 81 -5.65 2.23 -11.37
C ASP A 81 -6.93 1.51 -11.87
N PRO A 82 -8.00 2.26 -12.18
CA PRO A 82 -9.30 1.68 -12.55
C PRO A 82 -9.29 0.93 -13.89
N ALA A 83 -8.25 1.14 -14.70
CA ALA A 83 -8.02 0.42 -15.95
C ALA A 83 -6.56 -0.02 -16.03
N LEU A 84 -6.34 -1.16 -16.69
CA LEU A 84 -5.01 -1.62 -17.09
C LEU A 84 -4.44 -0.74 -18.21
N ASP A 85 -3.15 -0.92 -18.51
CA ASP A 85 -2.46 -0.19 -19.59
C ASP A 85 -3.09 -0.42 -20.97
N ASP A 86 -3.82 -1.53 -21.15
CA ASP A 86 -4.56 -1.88 -22.38
C ASP A 86 -6.00 -1.32 -22.41
N GLY A 87 -6.42 -0.59 -21.38
CA GLY A 87 -7.77 -0.04 -21.24
C GLY A 87 -8.80 -1.02 -20.67
N THR A 88 -8.43 -2.26 -20.38
CA THR A 88 -9.32 -3.23 -19.72
C THR A 88 -9.66 -2.73 -18.31
N PRO A 89 -10.95 -2.67 -17.91
CA PRO A 89 -11.33 -2.24 -16.57
C PRO A 89 -10.84 -3.24 -15.52
N PHE A 90 -10.28 -2.72 -14.43
CA PHE A 90 -9.93 -3.55 -13.28
C PHE A 90 -11.20 -3.85 -12.46
N PRO A 91 -11.39 -5.09 -11.95
CA PRO A 91 -12.62 -5.46 -11.25
C PRO A 91 -12.87 -4.66 -9.95
N THR A 92 -11.81 -4.26 -9.25
CA THR A 92 -11.87 -3.39 -8.07
C THR A 92 -10.58 -2.56 -7.95
N VAL A 93 -10.68 -1.36 -7.39
CA VAL A 93 -9.54 -0.44 -7.24
C VAL A 93 -8.80 -0.60 -5.91
N PHE A 94 -9.37 -1.26 -4.89
CA PHE A 94 -8.75 -1.45 -3.58
C PHE A 94 -8.60 -2.93 -3.23
N TRP A 95 -7.44 -3.29 -2.67
CA TRP A 95 -7.07 -4.66 -2.27
C TRP A 95 -6.31 -4.66 -0.95
N LEU A 96 -6.58 -5.62 -0.08
CA LEU A 96 -5.76 -5.88 1.11
C LEU A 96 -4.50 -6.67 0.73
N ALA A 97 -3.38 -6.31 1.35
CA ALA A 97 -2.08 -6.91 1.09
C ALA A 97 -1.27 -7.28 2.35
N CYS A 98 -1.47 -6.59 3.48
CA CYS A 98 -0.75 -6.95 4.71
C CYS A 98 -1.26 -8.30 5.26
N PRO A 99 -0.37 -9.27 5.52
CA PRO A 99 -0.72 -10.58 6.07
C PRO A 99 -1.09 -10.52 7.56
#